data_AF-A0A512E214-F1
#
_entry.id   AF-A0A512E214-F1
#
_cell.length_a   1.000
_cell.length_b   1.000
_cell.length_c   1.000
_cell.angle_alpha   90.00
_cell.angle_beta   90.00
_cell.angle_gamma   90.00
#
_symmetry.space_group_name_H-M   'P 1'
#
loop_
_entity.id
_entity.type
_entity.pdbx_description
1 polymer ?
#
loop_
_entity_poly.entity_id
_entity_poly.type
_entity_poly.pdbx_seq_one_letter_code
_entity_poly.pdbx_strand_id
1 'polypeptide(L)' 'MPCLEARIVAAFKQAMEEGRTDVAEHLLCALETLCPDAMPDSTLAATYLTIGVKRAHRS' A
#
# COMPACT_ATOMS: atom_id res chain seq x y z
N MET A 1 -17.37 -9.38 -6.67
CA MET A 1 -16.95 -7.98 -6.43
C MET A 1 -15.72 -8.02 -5.55
N PRO A 2 -14.60 -7.37 -5.91
CA PRO A 2 -13.42 -7.35 -5.05
C PRO A 2 -13.73 -6.65 -3.72
N CYS A 3 -13.10 -7.10 -2.62
CA CYS A 3 -13.21 -6.43 -1.33
C CYS A 3 -12.64 -5.01 -1.39
N LEU A 4 -13.01 -4.18 -0.41
CA LEU A 4 -12.59 -2.77 -0.36
C LEU A 4 -11.07 -2.64 -0.37
N GLU A 5 -10.34 -3.48 0.37
CA GLU A 5 -8.87 -3.45 0.39
C GLU A 5 -8.27 -3.74 -0.99
N ALA A 6 -8.80 -4.76 -1.70
CA ALA A 6 -8.33 -5.09 -3.03
C ALA A 6 -8.54 -3.93 -4.03
N ARG A 7 -9.63 -3.17 -3.89
CA ARG A 7 -9.88 -1.97 -4.71
C ARG A 7 -8.92 -0.84 -4.38
N ILE A 8 -8.61 -0.63 -3.10
CA ILE A 8 -7.67 0.41 -2.66
C ILE A 8 -6.24 0.06 -3.08
N VAL A 9 -5.83 -1.21 -2.99
CA VAL A 9 -4.52 -1.68 -3.49
C VAL A 9 -4.39 -1.47 -5.00
N ALA A 10 -5.44 -1.76 -5.78
CA ALA A 10 -5.43 -1.51 -7.21
C ALA A 10 -5.29 -0.01 -7.53
N ALA A 11 -6.06 0.84 -6.84
CA ALA A 11 -5.97 2.29 -7.00
C ALA A 11 -4.59 2.85 -6.57
N PHE A 12 -3.99 2.28 -5.52
CA PHE A 12 -2.66 2.66 -5.06
C PHE A 12 -1.59 2.34 -6.11
N LYS A 13 -1.62 1.12 -6.68
CA LYS A 13 -0.70 0.73 -7.75
C LYS A 13 -0.83 1.65 -8.97
N GLN A 14 -2.06 1.96 -9.37
CA GLN A 14 -2.32 2.88 -10.47
C GLN A 14 -1.80 4.30 -10.17
N ALA A 15 -2.03 4.83 -8.97
CA ALA A 15 -1.52 6.15 -8.57
C ALA A 15 0.03 6.19 -8.58
N MET A 16 0.68 5.10 -8.18
CA MET A 16 2.13 4.96 -8.24
C MET A 16 2.66 4.92 -9.68
N GLU A 17 1.99 4.20 -10.58
CA GLU A 17 2.34 4.14 -12.01
C GLU A 17 2.15 5.50 -12.71
N GLU A 18 1.12 6.25 -12.31
CA GLU A 18 0.83 7.59 -12.82
C GLU A 18 1.67 8.70 -12.16
N GLY A 19 2.54 8.35 -11.20
CA GLY A 19 3.36 9.32 -10.47
C GLY A 19 2.59 10.27 -9.55
N ARG A 20 1.33 9.96 -9.23
CA ARG A 20 0.46 10.73 -8.33
C ARG A 20 0.74 10.38 -6.87
N THR A 21 1.88 10.87 -6.38
CA THR A 21 2.40 10.52 -5.05
C THR A 21 1.50 10.95 -3.89
N ASP A 22 0.82 12.09 -4.02
CA ASP A 22 -0.17 12.59 -3.05
C ASP A 22 -1.36 11.64 -2.88
N VAL A 23 -1.89 11.13 -3.99
CA VAL A 23 -2.98 10.16 -4.00
C VAL A 23 -2.51 8.80 -3.48
N ALA A 24 -1.30 8.37 -3.87
CA ALA A 24 -0.71 7.12 -3.39
C ALA A 24 -0.51 7.15 -1.86
N GLU A 25 -0.03 8.25 -1.28
CA GLU A 25 0.11 8.40 0.17
C GLU A 25 -1.24 8.33 0.88
N HIS A 26 -2.26 9.00 0.36
CA HIS A 26 -3.59 8.95 0.96
C HIS A 26 -4.20 7.53 0.94
N LEU A 27 -4.02 6.81 -0.18
CA LEU A 27 -4.48 5.43 -0.32
C LEU A 27 -3.70 4.48 0.60
N LEU A 28 -2.42 4.75 0.85
CA LEU A 28 -1.62 3.98 1.81
C LEU A 28 -2.14 4.15 3.23
N CYS A 29 -2.39 5.39 3.69
CA CYS A 29 -2.97 5.63 5.02
C CYS A 29 -4.36 5.00 5.18
N ALA A 30 -5.17 4.97 4.11
CA ALA A 30 -6.44 4.26 4.11
C ALA A 30 -6.25 2.75 4.31
N LEU A 31 -5.24 2.13 3.71
CA LEU A 31 -4.90 0.72 3.94
C LEU A 31 -4.42 0.47 5.37
N GLU A 32 -3.59 1.34 5.93
CA GLU A 32 -3.13 1.25 7.33
C GLU A 32 -4.29 1.34 8.32
N THR A 33 -5.27 2.20 8.02
CA THR A 33 -6.45 2.40 8.88
C THR A 33 -7.44 1.23 8.80
N LEU A 34 -7.63 0.68 7.59
CA LEU A 34 -8.52 -0.45 7.37
C LEU A 34 -7.94 -1.78 7.86
N CYS A 35 -6.62 -1.87 7.96
CA CYS A 35 -5.92 -3.05 8.47
C CYS A 35 -5.04 -2.67 9.68
N PRO A 36 -5.65 -2.34 10.83
CA PRO A 36 -4.91 -1.99 12.05
C PRO A 36 -4.11 -3.18 12.61
N ASP A 37 -4.47 -4.40 12.19
CA ASP A 37 -3.86 -5.65 12.62
C ASP A 37 -3.17 -6.29 11.42
N ALA A 38 -2.11 -5.65 10.93
CA ALA A 38 -1.17 -6.27 10.01
C ALA A 38 -0.40 -7.38 10.76
N MET A 39 -1.10 -8.48 11.02
CA MET A 39 -0.51 -9.75 11.44
C MET A 39 0.60 -10.12 10.45
N PRO A 40 1.75 -10.63 10.91
CA PRO A 40 2.96 -10.83 10.11
C PRO A 40 2.80 -11.81 8.93
N ASP A 41 1.68 -12.54 8.84
CA ASP A 41 1.35 -13.47 7.74
C ASP A 41 0.30 -12.95 6.74
N SER A 42 -0.24 -11.74 6.93
CA SER A 42 -1.20 -11.18 5.99
C SER A 42 -0.50 -10.68 4.72
N THR A 43 -1.09 -10.92 3.56
CA THR A 43 -0.61 -10.50 2.21
C THR A 43 -0.24 -9.00 2.11
N LEU A 44 -0.75 -8.17 3.03
CA LEU A 44 -0.35 -6.78 3.20
C LEU A 44 1.11 -6.63 3.66
N ALA A 45 1.61 -7.46 4.59
CA ALA A 45 3.01 -7.43 5.03
C ALA A 45 3.99 -7.70 3.88
N ALA A 46 3.67 -8.66 2.99
CA ALA A 46 4.45 -8.92 1.78
C ALA A 46 4.44 -7.71 0.81
N THR A 47 3.32 -7.00 0.71
CA THR A 47 3.19 -5.80 -0.13
C THR A 47 3.99 -4.63 0.48
N TYR A 48 3.92 -4.45 1.80
CA TYR A 48 4.73 -3.47 2.55
C TYR A 48 6.22 -3.71 2.43
N LEU A 49 6.70 -4.96 2.53
CA LEU A 49 8.12 -5.28 2.32
C LEU A 49 8.57 -4.93 0.90
N THR A 50 7.72 -5.18 -0.10
CA THR A 50 8.03 -4.87 -1.50
C THR A 50 8.12 -3.36 -1.75
N ILE A 51 7.35 -2.55 -1.01
CA ILE A 51 7.33 -1.08 -1.16
C ILE A 51 8.36 -0.41 -0.24
N GLY A 52 8.52 -0.87 1.00
CA GLY A 52 9.38 -0.30 2.04
C GLY A 52 10.88 -0.42 1.77
N VAL A 53 11.30 -1.44 1.00
CA VAL A 53 12.72 -1.59 0.58
C VAL A 53 13.19 -0.43 -0.31
N LYS A 54 12.28 0.31 -0.96
CA LYS A 54 12.66 1.49 -1.76
C LYS A 54 13.08 2.71 -0.94
N ARG A 55 12.86 2.74 0.38
CA ARG A 55 13.31 3.84 1.26
C ARG A 55 14.68 3.60 1.90
N ALA A 56 15.22 2.38 1.87
CA ALA A 56 16.48 2.04 2.55
C ALA A 56 17.75 2.21 1.70
N HIS A 57 17.65 2.68 0.44
CA HIS A 57 18.81 2.91 -0.43
C HIS A 57 19.17 4.40 -0.63
N ARG A 58 18.70 5.27 0.28
CA ARG A 58 19.11 6.68 0.36
C ARG A 58 19.52 7.03 1.79
N SER A 59 20.45 6.26 2.34
CA SER A 59 21.25 6.63 3.52
C SER A 59 22.72 6.58 3.15
#